data_AF-A0A9E8C3N1-F1
#
_entry.id   AF-A0A9E8C3N1-F1
#
_cell.length_a   1.000
_cell.length_b   1.000
_cell.length_c   1.000
_cell.angle_alpha   90.00
_cell.angle_beta   90.00
_cell.angle_gamma   90.00
#
_symmetry.space_group_name_H-M   'P 1'
#
loop_
_entity.id
_entity.type
_entity.pdbx_description
1 polymer ?
#
loop_
_entity_poly.entity_id
_entity_poly.type
_entity_poly.pdbx_seq_one_letter_code
_entity_poly.pdbx_strand_id
1 'polypeptide(L)' 'MAVDGLRREARAAEVPQADIGQVIGKSRQTVNVKFRSGDMRLTEFVNIAQSLGISPHKVLERAEKNAALADKKVA' A
#
# COMPACT_ATOMS: atom_id res chain seq x y z
N MET A 1 1.71 3.33 -8.22
CA MET A 1 0.52 2.55 -7.83
C MET A 1 0.25 2.72 -6.34
N ALA A 2 -1.01 2.69 -5.90
CA ALA A 2 -1.38 2.92 -4.50
C ALA A 2 -0.77 1.91 -3.52
N VAL A 3 -0.74 0.62 -3.89
CA VAL A 3 -0.15 -0.44 -3.06
C VAL A 3 1.36 -0.23 -2.83
N ASP A 4 2.09 0.31 -3.81
CA ASP A 4 3.50 0.68 -3.62
C ASP A 4 3.65 1.88 -2.67
N GLY A 5 2.73 2.84 -2.74
CA GLY A 5 2.66 3.93 -1.77
C GLY A 5 2.48 3.41 -0.34
N LEU A 6 1.50 2.53 -0.12
CA LEU A 6 1.26 1.89 1.18
C LEU A 6 2.47 1.09 1.68
N ARG A 7 3.17 0.37 0.79
CA ARG A 7 4.39 -0.37 1.12
C ARG A 7 5.51 0.56 1.61
N ARG A 8 5.67 1.73 0.98
CA ARG A 8 6.70 2.72 1.37
C ARG A 8 6.40 3.30 2.73
N GLU A 9 5.15 3.63 3.00
CA GLU A 9 4.73 4.12 4.32
C GLU A 9 4.98 3.09 5.43
N ALA A 10 4.62 1.82 5.18
CA ALA A 10 4.91 0.73 6.13
C ALA A 10 6.42 0.60 6.43
N ARG A 11 7.27 0.78 5.42
CA ARG A 11 8.74 0.78 5.58
C ARG A 11 9.23 2.00 6.36
N ALA A 12 8.67 3.17 6.10
CA ALA A 12 9.03 4.40 6.80
C ALA A 12 8.64 4.35 8.28
N ALA A 13 7.54 3.65 8.60
CA ALA A 13 7.12 3.35 9.97
C ALA A 13 7.84 2.13 10.58
N GLU A 14 8.83 1.55 9.89
CA GLU A 14 9.59 0.37 10.32
C GLU A 14 8.73 -0.86 10.66
N VAL A 15 7.52 -0.95 10.09
CA VAL A 15 6.59 -2.05 10.40
C VAL A 15 6.94 -3.31 9.58
N PRO A 16 7.25 -4.44 10.24
CA PRO A 16 7.52 -5.70 9.57
C PRO A 16 6.32 -6.22 8.77
N GLN A 17 6.59 -6.87 7.63
CA GLN A 17 5.55 -7.51 6.83
C GLN A 17 4.83 -8.66 7.56
N ALA A 18 5.43 -9.23 8.60
CA ALA A 18 4.79 -10.24 9.45
C ALA A 18 3.63 -9.63 10.24
N ASP A 19 3.82 -8.43 10.80
CA ASP A 19 2.84 -7.71 11.61
C ASP A 19 1.67 -7.24 10.73
N ILE A 20 1.98 -6.74 9.53
CA ILE A 20 0.98 -6.46 8.49
C ILE A 20 0.17 -7.73 8.15
N GLY A 21 0.84 -8.88 8.10
CA GLY A 21 0.19 -10.17 7.89
C GLY A 21 -0.82 -10.50 8.96
N GLN A 22 -0.51 -10.20 10.23
CA GLN A 22 -1.46 -10.39 11.33
C GLN A 22 -2.70 -9.49 11.19
N VAL A 23 -2.52 -8.22 10.78
CA VAL A 23 -3.63 -7.28 10.57
C VAL A 23 -4.65 -7.79 9.55
N ILE A 24 -4.20 -8.48 8.50
CA ILE A 24 -5.08 -8.97 7.42
C ILE A 24 -5.32 -10.48 7.47
N GLY A 25 -4.84 -11.17 8.52
CA GLY A 25 -4.97 -12.63 8.66
C GLY A 25 -4.28 -13.42 7.53
N LYS A 26 -3.10 -12.97 7.09
CA LYS A 26 -2.29 -13.61 6.02
C LYS A 26 -0.86 -13.83 6.46
N SER A 27 -0.17 -14.75 5.80
CA SER A 27 1.27 -14.95 6.02
C SER A 27 2.10 -13.76 5.51
N ARG A 28 3.28 -13.57 6.09
CA ARG A 28 4.30 -12.62 5.60
C ARG A 28 4.57 -12.78 4.10
N GLN A 29 4.64 -14.03 3.61
CA GLN A 29 4.89 -14.32 2.20
C GLN A 29 3.76 -13.80 1.30
N THR A 30 2.50 -14.00 1.71
CA THR A 30 1.34 -13.47 0.98
C THR A 30 1.36 -11.95 0.94
N VAL A 31 1.71 -11.28 2.05
CA VAL A 31 1.88 -9.83 2.09
C VAL A 31 2.97 -9.37 1.12
N ASN A 32 4.10 -10.09 1.07
CA ASN A 32 5.19 -9.79 0.14
C ASN A 32 4.74 -9.88 -1.32
N VAL A 33 3.99 -10.93 -1.68
CA VAL A 33 3.46 -11.12 -3.03
C VAL A 33 2.50 -9.99 -3.39
N LYS A 34 1.54 -9.65 -2.53
CA LYS A 34 0.59 -8.54 -2.74
C LYS A 34 1.31 -7.20 -2.95
N PHE A 35 2.32 -6.91 -2.15
CA PHE A 35 3.12 -5.69 -2.32
C PHE A 35 3.97 -5.68 -3.59
N ARG A 36 4.40 -6.84 -4.09
CA ARG A 36 5.17 -6.94 -5.34
C ARG A 36 4.28 -6.87 -6.57
N SER A 37 3.13 -7.56 -6.56
CA SER A 37 2.17 -7.53 -7.66
C SER A 37 1.45 -6.19 -7.76
N GLY A 38 1.32 -5.47 -6.65
CA GLY A 38 0.48 -4.28 -6.57
C GLY A 38 -1.02 -4.60 -6.53
N ASP A 39 -1.38 -5.89 -6.42
CA ASP A 39 -2.75 -6.38 -6.35
C ASP A 39 -3.12 -6.72 -4.90
N MET A 40 -4.13 -6.04 -4.38
CA MET A 40 -4.56 -6.12 -3.00
C MET A 40 -6.06 -5.82 -2.92
N ARG A 41 -6.80 -6.56 -2.10
CA ARG A 41 -8.22 -6.26 -1.88
C ARG A 41 -8.34 -4.91 -1.19
N LEU A 42 -9.36 -4.14 -1.53
CA LEU A 42 -9.59 -2.82 -0.93
C LEU A 42 -9.68 -2.89 0.60
N THR A 43 -10.33 -3.93 1.14
CA THR A 43 -10.43 -4.14 2.60
C THR A 43 -9.08 -4.40 3.25
N GLU A 44 -8.21 -5.19 2.62
CA GLU A 44 -6.83 -5.41 3.11
C GLU A 44 -6.05 -4.10 3.08
N PHE A 45 -6.15 -3.34 1.99
CA PHE A 45 -5.49 -2.05 1.85
C PHE A 45 -5.90 -1.06 2.95
N VAL A 46 -7.21 -0.93 3.18
CA VAL A 46 -7.77 -0.03 4.20
C VAL A 46 -7.31 -0.45 5.60
N ASN A 47 -7.40 -1.74 5.94
CA ASN A 47 -7.01 -2.24 7.25
C ASN A 47 -5.52 -1.98 7.53
N ILE A 48 -4.64 -2.20 6.55
CA ILE A 48 -3.21 -1.92 6.68
C ILE A 48 -2.95 -0.42 6.82
N ALA A 49 -3.57 0.42 6.00
CA ALA A 49 -3.40 1.86 6.11
C ALA A 49 -3.83 2.38 7.49
N GLN A 50 -4.98 1.92 7.99
CA GLN A 50 -5.47 2.27 9.32
C GLN A 50 -4.54 1.77 10.43
N SER A 51 -4.00 0.54 10.34
CA SER A 51 -3.06 0.01 11.33
C SER A 51 -1.75 0.80 11.39
N LEU A 52 -1.40 1.49 10.31
CA LEU A 52 -0.23 2.38 10.23
C LEU A 52 -0.55 3.82 10.66
N GLY A 53 -1.79 4.12 11.07
CA GLY A 53 -2.23 5.49 11.41
C GLY A 53 -2.39 6.40 10.19
N ILE A 54 -2.51 5.84 8.99
CA ILE A 54 -2.55 6.57 7.73
C ILE A 54 -3.95 6.57 7.18
N SER A 55 -4.36 7.70 6.60
CA SER A 55 -5.65 7.78 5.94
C SER A 55 -5.58 7.13 4.55
N PRO A 56 -6.38 6.07 4.25
CA PRO A 56 -6.31 5.35 2.98
C PRO A 56 -6.54 6.26 1.76
N HIS A 57 -7.46 7.22 1.86
CA HIS A 57 -7.77 8.15 0.78
C HIS A 57 -6.55 9.02 0.39
N LYS A 58 -5.69 9.40 1.34
CA LYS A 58 -4.48 10.18 1.05
C LYS A 58 -3.46 9.36 0.26
N VAL A 59 -3.39 8.05 0.50
CA VAL A 59 -2.49 7.15 -0.25
C VAL A 59 -2.99 6.99 -1.69
N LEU A 60 -4.30 6.86 -1.88
CA LEU A 60 -4.93 6.81 -3.20
C LEU A 60 -4.76 8.12 -3.97
N GLU A 61 -5.08 9.25 -3.36
CA GLU A 61 -4.94 10.59 -3.96
C GLU A 61 -3.50 10.85 -4.46
N ARG A 62 -2.49 10.48 -3.65
CA ARG A 62 -1.08 10.59 -4.07
C ARG A 62 -0.77 9.69 -5.26
N ALA A 63 -1.32 8.48 -5.29
CA ALA A 63 -1.11 7.55 -6.40
C ALA A 63 -1.75 8.07 -7.70
N GLU A 64 -2.95 8.64 -7.62
CA GLU A 64 -3.65 9.26 -8.76
C GLU A 64 -2.88 10.46 -9.30
N LYS A 65 -2.42 11.37 -8.41
CA LYS A 65 -1.58 12.51 -8.79
C LYS A 65 -0.31 12.07 -9.51
N ASN A 66 0.35 11.04 -8.99
CA ASN A 66 1.57 10.49 -9.61
C ASN A 66 1.29 9.84 -10.97
N ALA A 67 0.15 9.16 -11.13
CA ALA A 67 -0.25 8.58 -12.41
C ALA A 67 -0.51 9.69 -13.44
N ALA A 68 -1.30 10.71 -13.08
CA ALA A 68 -1.59 11.85 -13.95
C ALA A 68 -0.33 12.63 -14.37
N LEU A 69 0.67 12.72 -13.48
CA LEU A 69 1.97 13.32 -13.79
C LEU A 69 2.81 12.46 -14.74
N ALA A 70 2.72 11.12 -14.63
CA ALA A 70 3.41 10.22 -15.54
C ALA A 70 2.83 10.32 -16.96
N ASP A 71 1.49 10.36 -17.09
CA ASP A 71 0.82 10.48 -18.39
C ASP A 71 1.19 11.79 -19.10
N LYS A 72 1.30 12.90 -18.36
CA LYS A 72 1.71 14.22 -18.90
C LYS A 72 3.16 14.30 -19.36
N LYS A 73 4.04 13.38 -18.95
CA LYS A 73 5.45 13.36 -19.40
C LYS A 73 5.66 12.59 -20.70
N VAL A 74 4.66 11.84 -21.14
CA VAL A 74 4.71 10.99 -22.35
C VAL A 74 3.92 11.61 -23.51
N ALA A 75 3.14 12.67 -23.24
CA ALA A 75 2.44 13.50 -24.22
C ALA A 75 3.26 14.73 -24.61
#